data_AF-A0A6J4MWC2-F1
#
_entry.id   AF-A0A6J4MWC2-F1
#
_cell.length_a   1.000
_cell.length_b   1.000
_cell.length_c   1.000
_cell.angle_alpha   90.00
_cell.angle_beta   90.00
_cell.angle_gamma   90.00
#
_symmetry.space_group_name_H-M   'P 1'
#
loop_
_entity.id
_entity.type
_entity.pdbx_description
1 polymer ?
#
loop_
_entity_poly.entity_id
_entity_poly.type
_entity_poly.pdbx_seq_one_letter_code
_entity_poly.pdbx_strand_id
1 'polypeptide(L)'
;MTVIITHPGARLLAPALDTLADAVAGDWSTAARLCAARLQEPRACAFELNACAVRAGVSRDRRRPYRYRVHHRMLVVEEYPAVLAAALDLHMKLWMGQWDELDQVAPTLGQPASDWRSHELLLVRSRHQLPDTWAGRPYACQSLFLAPPIARLAHHVLMALDSGTTRHVYDVPAGPAAVRIG
;
A
#
# COMPACT_ATOMS: atom_id res chain seq x y z
N MET A 1 13.56 15.37 -8.08
CA MET A 1 13.09 15.73 -6.73
C MET A 1 13.47 14.59 -5.81
N THR A 2 13.83 14.87 -4.56
CA THR A 2 14.31 13.84 -3.63
C THR A 2 13.58 13.96 -2.30
N VAL A 3 13.05 12.85 -1.80
CA VAL A 3 12.47 12.77 -0.45
C VAL A 3 13.37 11.91 0.43
N ILE A 4 13.69 12.40 1.62
CA ILE A 4 14.55 11.71 2.59
C ILE A 4 13.75 11.48 3.85
N ILE A 5 13.56 10.21 4.20
CA ILE A 5 12.91 9.78 5.44
C ILE A 5 13.98 9.25 6.38
N THR A 6 14.08 9.80 7.57
CA THR A 6 14.99 9.35 8.62
C THR A 6 14.20 8.75 9.78
N HIS A 7 14.28 7.42 9.93
CA HIS A 7 13.66 6.65 11.00
C HIS A 7 14.31 5.25 11.10
N PRO A 8 14.46 4.63 12.28
CA PRO A 8 14.99 3.26 12.39
C PRO A 8 14.24 2.21 11.55
N GLY A 9 12.94 2.43 11.36
CA GLY A 9 12.08 1.61 10.50
C GLY A 9 11.97 2.06 9.04
N ALA A 10 12.66 3.13 8.60
CA ALA A 10 12.47 3.71 7.26
C ALA A 10 12.70 2.70 6.12
N ARG A 11 13.66 1.78 6.29
CA ARG A 11 13.92 0.69 5.32
C ARG A 11 12.71 -0.21 5.05
N LEU A 12 11.79 -0.32 6.02
CA LEU A 12 10.61 -1.16 5.90
C LEU A 12 9.56 -0.53 4.97
N LEU A 13 9.67 0.78 4.67
CA LEU A 13 8.78 1.46 3.73
C LEU A 13 9.18 1.27 2.26
N ALA A 14 10.42 0.84 1.99
CA ALA A 14 10.91 0.64 0.62
C ALA A 14 10.01 -0.29 -0.22
N PRO A 15 9.55 -1.45 0.29
CA PRO A 15 8.63 -2.32 -0.46
C PRO A 15 7.29 -1.67 -0.85
N ALA A 16 6.85 -0.59 -0.19
CA ALA A 16 5.62 0.11 -0.56
C ALA A 16 5.72 0.71 -1.97
N LEU A 17 6.90 1.20 -2.36
CA LEU A 17 7.16 1.70 -3.71
C LEU A 17 7.11 0.56 -4.73
N ASP A 18 7.69 -0.60 -4.40
CA ASP A 18 7.64 -1.78 -5.27
C ASP A 18 6.20 -2.27 -5.47
N THR A 19 5.39 -2.27 -4.41
CA THR A 19 3.96 -2.59 -4.47
C THR A 19 3.19 -1.62 -5.35
N LEU A 20 3.46 -0.32 -5.26
CA LEU A 20 2.85 0.66 -6.15
C LEU A 20 3.25 0.40 -7.61
N ALA A 21 4.52 0.10 -7.87
CA ALA A 21 5.00 -0.20 -9.22
C ALA A 21 4.36 -1.47 -9.81
N ASP A 22 4.17 -2.51 -8.99
CA ASP A 22 3.48 -3.74 -9.38
C ASP A 22 1.99 -3.46 -9.69
N ALA A 23 1.30 -2.73 -8.80
CA ALA A 23 -0.13 -2.41 -8.95
C ALA A 23 -0.41 -1.55 -10.18
N VAL A 24 0.39 -0.51 -10.42
CA VAL A 24 0.29 0.35 -11.62
C VAL A 24 0.53 -0.45 -12.91
N ALA A 25 1.40 -1.47 -12.85
CA ALA A 25 1.65 -2.39 -13.95
C ALA A 25 0.57 -3.50 -14.10
N GLY A 26 -0.48 -3.47 -13.27
CA GLY A 26 -1.58 -4.43 -13.29
C GLY A 26 -1.30 -5.75 -12.58
N ASP A 27 -0.22 -5.87 -11.80
CA ASP A 27 0.06 -7.04 -10.95
C ASP A 27 -0.46 -6.85 -9.52
N TRP A 28 -1.71 -7.25 -9.32
CA TRP A 28 -2.35 -7.19 -8.00
C TRP A 28 -1.95 -8.33 -7.05
N SER A 29 -1.14 -9.31 -7.50
CA SER A 29 -0.67 -10.38 -6.60
C SER A 29 0.18 -9.87 -5.43
N THR A 30 0.78 -8.69 -5.58
CA THR A 30 1.56 -8.00 -4.54
C THR A 30 0.72 -7.67 -3.30
N ALA A 31 -0.58 -7.39 -3.49
CA ALA A 31 -1.52 -7.11 -2.39
C ALA A 31 -1.67 -8.33 -1.46
N ALA A 32 -1.84 -9.52 -2.06
CA ALA A 32 -1.91 -10.77 -1.31
C ALA A 32 -0.59 -11.13 -0.62
N ARG A 33 0.57 -10.82 -1.24
CA ARG A 33 1.89 -11.01 -0.60
C ARG A 33 2.05 -10.15 0.64
N LEU A 34 1.71 -8.85 0.54
CA LEU A 34 1.80 -7.93 1.68
C LEU A 34 0.88 -8.34 2.83
N CYS A 35 -0.32 -8.82 2.49
CA CYS A 35 -1.32 -9.22 3.48
C CYS A 35 -1.27 -10.71 3.83
N ALA A 36 -0.20 -11.44 3.47
CA ALA A 36 -0.16 -12.89 3.59
C ALA A 36 -0.43 -13.41 5.01
N ALA A 37 0.03 -12.70 6.04
CA ALA A 37 -0.22 -13.05 7.44
C ALA A 37 -1.69 -12.91 7.88
N ARG A 38 -2.54 -12.34 7.04
CA ARG A 38 -3.98 -12.12 7.27
C ARG A 38 -4.86 -12.92 6.30
N LEU A 39 -4.26 -13.75 5.46
CA LEU A 39 -4.95 -14.55 4.45
C LEU A 39 -4.78 -16.04 4.77
N GLN A 40 -5.85 -16.81 4.61
CA GLN A 40 -5.85 -18.25 4.79
C GLN A 40 -4.99 -18.92 3.70
N GLU A 41 -5.19 -18.50 2.45
CA GLU A 41 -4.45 -19.01 1.29
C GLU A 41 -3.87 -17.85 0.46
N PRO A 42 -2.73 -17.26 0.86
CA PRO A 42 -2.17 -16.09 0.17
C PRO A 42 -1.91 -16.32 -1.33
N ARG A 43 -1.52 -17.55 -1.71
CA ARG A 43 -1.27 -17.92 -3.11
C ARG A 43 -2.56 -18.01 -3.93
N ALA A 44 -3.63 -18.56 -3.36
CA ALA A 44 -4.93 -18.64 -4.03
C ALA A 44 -5.55 -17.24 -4.19
N CYS A 45 -5.46 -16.41 -3.14
CA CYS A 45 -5.84 -15.00 -3.20
C CYS A 45 -5.08 -14.24 -4.31
N ALA A 46 -3.75 -14.39 -4.38
CA ALA A 46 -2.94 -13.79 -5.44
C ALA A 46 -3.36 -14.22 -6.85
N PHE A 47 -3.70 -15.50 -7.03
CA PHE A 47 -4.18 -16.02 -8.30
C PHE A 47 -5.54 -15.42 -8.68
N GLU A 48 -6.49 -15.36 -7.75
CA GLU A 48 -7.81 -14.78 -7.98
C GLU A 48 -7.77 -13.28 -8.25
N LEU A 49 -6.90 -12.52 -7.57
CA LEU A 49 -6.71 -11.09 -7.85
C LEU A 49 -6.24 -10.87 -9.28
N ASN A 50 -5.28 -11.66 -9.74
CA ASN A 50 -4.81 -11.63 -11.12
C ASN A 50 -5.91 -12.02 -12.11
N ALA A 51 -6.70 -13.04 -11.81
CA ALA A 51 -7.83 -13.44 -12.64
C ALA A 51 -8.91 -12.33 -12.71
N CYS A 52 -9.18 -11.63 -11.62
CA CYS A 52 -10.10 -10.48 -11.61
C CYS A 52 -9.55 -9.33 -12.46
N ALA A 53 -8.28 -8.98 -12.29
CA ALA A 53 -7.64 -7.94 -13.10
C ALA A 53 -7.68 -8.26 -14.61
N VAL A 54 -7.39 -9.51 -15.00
CA VAL A 54 -7.47 -9.95 -16.41
C VAL A 54 -8.91 -9.86 -16.94
N ARG A 55 -9.91 -10.31 -16.18
CA ARG A 55 -11.33 -10.19 -16.60
C ARG A 55 -11.78 -8.74 -16.73
N ALA A 56 -11.26 -7.87 -15.86
CA ALA A 56 -11.47 -6.43 -15.91
C ALA A 56 -10.75 -5.73 -17.07
N GLY A 57 -10.08 -6.47 -17.96
CA GLY A 57 -9.35 -5.89 -19.09
C GLY A 57 -8.05 -5.17 -18.69
N VAL A 58 -7.59 -5.32 -17.44
CA VAL A 58 -6.31 -4.76 -16.98
C VAL A 58 -5.20 -5.48 -17.72
N SER A 59 -4.57 -4.76 -18.63
CA SER A 59 -3.39 -5.25 -19.34
C SER A 59 -2.19 -5.17 -18.42
N ARG A 60 -1.41 -6.25 -18.36
CA ARG A 60 -0.13 -6.24 -17.65
C ARG A 60 0.89 -5.50 -18.47
N ASP A 61 1.38 -4.40 -17.91
CA ASP A 61 2.39 -3.58 -18.53
C ASP A 61 3.79 -3.90 -18.00
N ARG A 62 4.81 -3.37 -18.69
CA ARG A 62 6.18 -3.46 -18.21
C ARG A 62 6.32 -2.66 -16.92
N ARG A 63 6.53 -3.38 -15.81
CA ARG A 63 6.89 -2.83 -14.49
C ARG A 63 8.02 -1.80 -14.60
N ARG A 64 7.80 -0.62 -14.01
CA ARG A 64 8.80 0.45 -13.87
C ARG A 64 9.11 0.66 -12.38
N PRO A 65 10.25 0.14 -11.86
CA PRO A 65 10.59 0.34 -10.46
C PRO A 65 10.92 1.80 -10.17
N TYR A 66 10.46 2.29 -9.01
CA TYR A 66 10.85 3.61 -8.51
C TYR A 66 12.27 3.59 -7.96
N ARG A 67 12.97 4.71 -8.09
CA ARG A 67 14.36 4.83 -7.61
C ARG A 67 14.39 5.20 -6.13
N TYR A 68 14.98 4.34 -5.32
CA TYR A 68 15.25 4.63 -3.92
C TYR A 68 16.56 4.01 -3.45
N ARG A 69 17.13 4.55 -2.38
CA ARG A 69 18.32 4.06 -1.69
C ARG A 69 18.04 3.92 -0.21
N VAL A 70 18.46 2.79 0.36
CA VAL A 70 18.39 2.55 1.80
C VAL A 70 19.78 2.73 2.38
N HIS A 71 19.92 3.58 3.40
CA HIS A 71 21.19 3.81 4.08
C HIS A 71 20.99 3.91 5.60
N HIS A 72 21.38 2.87 6.33
CA HIS A 72 21.16 2.75 7.78
C HIS A 72 19.70 3.01 8.20
N ARG A 73 19.43 4.21 8.75
CA ARG A 73 18.11 4.68 9.21
C ARG A 73 17.44 5.63 8.20
N MET A 74 17.96 5.72 6.99
CA MET A 74 17.45 6.62 5.96
C MET A 74 16.91 5.83 4.77
N LEU A 75 15.76 6.28 4.28
CA LEU A 75 15.23 5.94 2.97
C LEU A 75 15.25 7.20 2.12
N VAL A 76 16.02 7.18 1.04
CA VAL A 76 16.12 8.27 0.06
C VAL A 76 15.35 7.85 -1.18
N VAL A 77 14.33 8.61 -1.55
CA VAL A 77 13.48 8.34 -2.71
C VAL A 77 13.73 9.42 -3.75
N GLU A 78 14.16 9.02 -4.95
CA GLU A 78 14.46 9.92 -6.07
C GLU A 78 13.22 10.12 -6.96
N GLU A 79 12.09 10.52 -6.35
CA GLU A 79 10.79 10.71 -7.01
C GLU A 79 10.05 11.94 -6.46
N TYR A 80 8.93 12.31 -7.08
CA TYR A 80 8.04 13.35 -6.55
C TYR A 80 7.38 12.92 -5.23
N PRO A 81 7.17 13.83 -4.25
CA PRO A 81 6.48 13.53 -2.99
C PRO A 81 5.13 12.84 -3.17
N ALA A 82 4.37 13.21 -4.21
CA ALA A 82 3.08 12.62 -4.52
C ALA A 82 3.17 11.10 -4.83
N VAL A 83 4.25 10.64 -5.47
CA VAL A 83 4.48 9.22 -5.76
C VAL A 83 4.71 8.44 -4.48
N LEU A 84 5.53 8.99 -3.58
CA LEU A 84 5.77 8.39 -2.27
C LEU A 84 4.48 8.40 -1.42
N ALA A 85 3.72 9.49 -1.44
CA ALA A 85 2.43 9.57 -0.75
C ALA A 85 1.47 8.47 -1.24
N ALA A 86 1.32 8.32 -2.57
CA ALA A 86 0.51 7.25 -3.16
C ALA A 86 1.00 5.85 -2.74
N ALA A 87 2.32 5.60 -2.73
CA ALA A 87 2.85 4.31 -2.31
C ALA A 87 2.53 3.98 -0.85
N LEU A 88 2.66 4.97 0.03
CA LEU A 88 2.37 4.82 1.46
C LEU A 88 0.87 4.64 1.71
N ASP A 89 0.03 5.42 1.02
CA ASP A 89 -1.43 5.30 1.11
C ASP A 89 -1.93 3.94 0.61
N LEU A 90 -1.39 3.45 -0.52
CA LEU A 90 -1.69 2.11 -1.03
C LEU A 90 -1.33 1.04 0.00
N HIS A 91 -0.13 1.12 0.56
CA HIS A 91 0.34 0.18 1.58
C HIS A 91 -0.57 0.18 2.81
N MET A 92 -0.99 1.37 3.25
CA MET A 92 -1.91 1.51 4.37
C MET A 92 -3.29 0.93 4.07
N LYS A 93 -3.93 1.32 2.96
CA LYS A 93 -5.26 0.83 2.59
C LYS A 93 -5.31 -0.69 2.49
N LEU A 94 -4.27 -1.30 1.91
CA LEU A 94 -4.11 -2.76 1.86
C LEU A 94 -4.11 -3.38 3.25
N TRP A 95 -3.30 -2.86 4.17
CA TRP A 95 -3.29 -3.32 5.55
C TRP A 95 -4.63 -3.08 6.25
N MET A 96 -5.22 -1.91 6.09
CA MET A 96 -6.44 -1.50 6.77
C MET A 96 -7.68 -2.27 6.28
N GLY A 97 -7.58 -2.92 5.13
CA GLY A 97 -8.65 -3.71 4.53
C GLY A 97 -9.52 -2.93 3.54
N GLN A 98 -9.10 -1.72 3.16
CA GLN A 98 -9.79 -0.81 2.23
C GLN A 98 -9.45 -1.17 0.77
N TRP A 99 -9.71 -2.42 0.39
CA TRP A 99 -9.32 -2.93 -0.93
C TRP A 99 -10.20 -2.39 -2.07
N ASP A 100 -11.35 -1.82 -1.72
CA ASP A 100 -12.28 -1.14 -2.61
C ASP A 100 -11.87 0.31 -2.96
N GLU A 101 -10.83 0.85 -2.34
CA GLU A 101 -10.31 2.20 -2.61
C GLU A 101 -8.93 2.20 -3.28
N LEU A 102 -8.44 1.03 -3.73
CA LEU A 102 -7.07 0.89 -4.25
C LEU A 102 -6.88 1.53 -5.64
N ASP A 103 -7.94 1.58 -6.44
CA ASP A 103 -7.95 2.21 -7.77
C ASP A 103 -7.70 3.73 -7.69
N GLN A 104 -8.12 4.36 -6.60
CA GLN A 104 -7.90 5.78 -6.35
C GLN A 104 -6.41 6.10 -6.13
N VAL A 105 -5.61 5.10 -5.73
CA VAL A 105 -4.21 5.29 -5.36
C VAL A 105 -3.24 4.75 -6.43
N ALA A 106 -3.57 3.61 -7.02
CA ALA A 106 -2.77 2.97 -8.05
C ALA A 106 -3.59 2.84 -9.35
N PRO A 107 -3.81 3.93 -10.09
CA PRO A 107 -4.50 3.85 -11.37
C PRO A 107 -3.69 2.95 -12.30
N THR A 108 -4.32 1.91 -12.81
CA THR A 108 -3.72 1.00 -13.79
C THR A 108 -3.42 1.74 -15.08
N LEU A 109 -2.29 1.44 -15.73
CA LEU A 109 -1.97 1.97 -17.04
C LEU A 109 -2.90 1.32 -18.09
N GLY A 110 -4.04 1.94 -18.32
CA GLY A 110 -5.09 1.44 -19.20
C GLY A 110 -6.46 1.62 -18.55
N GLN A 111 -7.46 2.00 -19.34
CA GLN A 111 -8.82 2.09 -18.84
C GLN A 111 -9.29 0.66 -18.53
N PRO A 112 -9.70 0.38 -17.28
CA PRO A 112 -10.53 -0.77 -16.97
C PRO A 112 -11.65 -0.98 -17.99
N ALA A 113 -12.08 -2.23 -18.16
CA ALA A 113 -13.42 -2.47 -18.68
C ALA A 113 -14.43 -1.66 -17.84
N SER A 114 -15.42 -1.06 -18.50
CA SER A 114 -16.37 -0.11 -17.87
C SER A 114 -17.15 -0.67 -16.69
N ASP A 115 -17.17 -1.99 -16.55
CA ASP A 115 -17.83 -2.76 -15.51
C ASP A 115 -16.88 -3.22 -14.39
N TRP A 116 -15.57 -3.04 -14.51
CA TRP A 116 -14.65 -3.31 -13.39
C TRP A 116 -14.94 -2.35 -12.26
N ARG A 117 -15.11 -2.91 -11.06
CA ARG A 117 -15.35 -2.17 -9.83
C ARG A 117 -14.34 -2.62 -8.80
N SER A 118 -13.71 -1.68 -8.10
CA SER A 118 -12.75 -1.94 -7.02
C SER A 118 -13.29 -2.87 -5.93
N HIS A 119 -14.62 -2.94 -5.75
CA HIS A 119 -15.27 -3.91 -4.86
C HIS A 119 -14.94 -5.38 -5.18
N GLU A 120 -14.53 -5.72 -6.41
CA GLU A 120 -14.14 -7.09 -6.74
C GLU A 120 -12.87 -7.52 -6.00
N LEU A 121 -11.93 -6.60 -5.78
CA LEU A 121 -10.74 -6.85 -4.97
C LEU A 121 -11.14 -7.12 -3.51
N LEU A 122 -12.13 -6.39 -3.01
CA LEU A 122 -12.70 -6.58 -1.68
C LEU A 122 -13.35 -7.96 -1.52
N LEU A 123 -14.09 -8.41 -2.54
CA LEU A 123 -14.70 -9.74 -2.57
C LEU A 123 -13.65 -10.84 -2.54
N VAL A 124 -12.60 -10.74 -3.36
CA VAL A 124 -11.49 -11.71 -3.36
C VAL A 124 -10.85 -11.77 -1.96
N ARG A 125 -10.49 -10.62 -1.37
CA ARG A 125 -9.95 -10.59 0.01
C ARG A 125 -10.89 -11.27 1.00
N SER A 126 -12.19 -10.95 0.96
CA SER A 126 -13.17 -11.47 1.92
C SER A 126 -13.30 -13.00 1.89
N ARG A 127 -13.10 -13.63 0.72
CA ARG A 127 -13.11 -15.09 0.59
C ARG A 127 -11.86 -15.76 1.17
N HIS A 128 -10.73 -15.05 1.12
CA HIS A 128 -9.42 -15.57 1.50
C HIS A 128 -8.93 -15.07 2.86
N GLN A 129 -9.70 -14.24 3.56
CA GLN A 129 -9.27 -13.69 4.85
C GLN A 129 -9.27 -14.75 5.95
N LEU A 130 -8.28 -14.67 6.83
CA LEU A 130 -8.35 -15.40 8.10
C LEU A 130 -9.45 -14.79 8.99
N PRO A 131 -10.15 -15.60 9.79
CA PRO A 131 -11.10 -15.09 10.78
C PRO A 131 -10.48 -14.00 11.66
N ASP A 132 -11.26 -12.95 11.96
CA ASP A 132 -10.90 -11.83 12.84
C ASP A 132 -9.67 -10.98 12.43
N THR A 133 -9.08 -11.22 11.25
CA THR A 133 -7.91 -10.45 10.78
C THR A 133 -8.23 -9.13 10.13
N TRP A 134 -9.44 -9.00 9.57
CA TRP A 134 -10.13 -7.73 9.35
C TRP A 134 -11.49 -7.86 10.01
N ALA A 135 -12.10 -6.73 10.38
CA ALA A 135 -13.46 -6.80 10.90
C ALA A 135 -14.35 -7.48 9.85
N GLY A 136 -15.16 -8.46 10.26
CA GLY A 136 -15.79 -9.43 9.35
C GLY A 136 -16.80 -8.87 8.33
N ARG A 137 -16.94 -7.54 8.23
CA ARG A 137 -17.76 -6.88 7.21
C ARG A 137 -16.86 -6.45 6.04
N PRO A 138 -17.37 -6.49 4.80
CA PRO A 138 -16.60 -6.10 3.61
C PRO A 138 -15.92 -4.75 3.78
N TYR A 139 -16.64 -3.72 4.25
CA TYR A 139 -16.15 -2.35 4.37
C TYR A 139 -15.52 -2.00 5.72
N ALA A 140 -15.31 -2.98 6.60
CA ALA A 140 -14.80 -2.65 7.92
C ALA A 140 -13.28 -2.45 7.87
N CYS A 141 -12.88 -1.20 8.12
CA CYS A 141 -11.50 -0.80 8.27
C CYS A 141 -11.02 -1.16 9.67
N GLN A 142 -9.78 -1.62 9.80
CA GLN A 142 -9.15 -1.65 11.11
C GLN A 142 -8.91 -0.23 11.62
N SER A 143 -8.76 -0.04 12.93
CA SER A 143 -8.24 1.22 13.45
C SER A 143 -6.74 1.31 13.18
N LEU A 144 -6.24 2.47 12.75
CA LEU A 144 -4.80 2.71 12.60
C LEU A 144 -4.03 2.48 13.91
N PHE A 145 -4.70 2.66 15.06
CA PHE A 145 -4.13 2.38 16.37
C PHE A 145 -3.72 0.91 16.54
N LEU A 146 -4.47 -0.01 15.91
CA LEU A 146 -4.23 -1.46 15.95
C LEU A 146 -3.37 -1.94 14.77
N ALA A 147 -2.98 -1.05 13.86
CA ALA A 147 -2.20 -1.40 12.69
C ALA A 147 -0.74 -1.74 13.06
N PRO A 148 -0.08 -2.60 12.28
CA PRO A 148 1.31 -2.96 12.53
C PRO A 148 2.22 -1.72 12.48
N PRO A 149 3.38 -1.72 13.16
CA PRO A 149 4.29 -0.58 13.23
C PRO A 149 4.65 0.04 11.87
N ILE A 150 4.77 -0.78 10.83
CA ILE A 150 5.08 -0.33 9.46
C ILE A 150 3.96 0.54 8.87
N ALA A 151 2.69 0.17 9.05
CA ALA A 151 1.55 0.94 8.56
C ALA A 151 1.38 2.25 9.35
N ARG A 152 1.62 2.22 10.66
CA ARG A 152 1.64 3.43 11.50
C ARG A 152 2.74 4.40 11.11
N LEU A 153 3.93 3.88 10.80
CA LEU A 153 5.05 4.65 10.27
C LEU A 153 4.74 5.21 8.87
N ALA A 154 4.11 4.43 8.00
CA ALA A 154 3.68 4.89 6.68
C ALA A 154 2.71 6.08 6.78
N HIS A 155 1.68 5.98 7.63
CA HIS A 155 0.75 7.09 7.87
C HIS A 155 1.45 8.32 8.45
N HIS A 156 2.40 8.12 9.37
CA HIS A 156 3.18 9.23 9.90
C HIS A 156 3.94 9.98 8.80
N VAL A 157 4.63 9.25 7.91
CA VAL A 157 5.37 9.86 6.80
C VAL A 157 4.40 10.54 5.83
N LEU A 158 3.25 9.92 5.52
CA LEU A 158 2.20 10.49 4.68
C LEU A 158 1.72 11.86 5.22
N MET A 159 1.36 11.94 6.50
CA MET A 159 0.92 13.19 7.13
C MET A 159 2.00 14.28 7.10
N ALA A 160 3.27 13.90 7.22
CA ALA A 160 4.40 14.84 7.12
C ALA A 160 4.58 15.39 5.69
N LEU A 161 4.24 14.61 4.65
CA LEU A 161 4.27 15.05 3.26
C LEU A 161 3.12 16.01 2.93
N ASP A 162 1.92 15.76 3.45
CA ASP A 162 0.71 16.53 3.10
C ASP A 162 0.61 17.88 3.83
N SER A 163 1.02 17.94 5.10
CA SER A 163 0.66 19.05 5.98
C SER A 163 1.82 19.66 6.78
N GLY A 164 3.01 19.06 6.75
CA GLY A 164 4.18 19.52 7.51
C GLY A 164 4.01 19.55 9.04
N THR A 165 2.83 19.17 9.56
CA THR A 165 2.48 19.27 10.97
C THR A 165 1.96 17.94 11.48
N THR A 166 2.68 17.36 12.43
CA THR A 166 2.46 16.01 12.93
C THR A 166 1.76 16.02 14.30
N ARG A 167 0.47 16.32 14.33
CA ARG A 167 -0.35 16.00 15.52
C ARG A 167 -0.81 14.54 15.41
N HIS A 168 -0.05 13.64 16.03
CA HIS A 168 -0.33 12.21 15.97
C HIS A 168 -1.30 11.75 17.05
N VAL A 169 -2.17 10.82 16.67
CA VAL A 169 -3.17 10.20 17.55
C VAL A 169 -2.67 8.84 18.11
N TYR A 170 -1.47 8.40 17.72
CA TYR A 170 -0.93 7.09 18.09
C TYR A 170 0.61 7.08 18.06
N ASP A 171 1.22 6.14 18.79
CA ASP A 171 2.68 6.01 18.87
C ASP A 171 3.29 5.27 17.67
N VAL A 172 4.46 5.74 17.23
CA VAL A 172 5.36 5.05 16.30
C VAL A 172 6.59 4.56 17.07
N PRO A 173 6.97 3.27 16.97
CA PRO A 173 8.15 2.79 17.68
C PRO A 173 9.42 3.55 17.26
N ALA A 174 10.18 4.03 18.24
CA ALA A 174 11.36 4.89 18.08
C ALA A 174 11.07 6.37 17.71
N GLY A 175 9.82 6.82 17.87
CA GLY A 175 9.44 8.22 17.74
C GLY A 175 9.06 8.64 16.31
N PRO A 176 8.89 9.94 16.06
CA PRO A 176 8.46 10.43 14.77
C PRO A 176 9.55 10.29 13.70
N ALA A 177 9.14 10.02 12.46
CA ALA A 177 10.04 10.06 11.32
C ALA A 177 10.33 11.51 10.90
N ALA A 178 11.59 11.84 10.67
CA ALA A 178 11.94 13.13 10.05
C ALA A 178 11.86 13.00 8.52
N VAL A 179 11.15 13.92 7.87
CA VAL A 179 10.96 13.94 6.42
C VAL A 179 11.53 15.24 5.85
N ARG A 180 12.41 15.14 4.85
CA ARG A 180 12.98 16.29 4.14
C ARG A 180 12.75 16.14 2.64
N ILE A 181 12.29 17.22 2.01
CA ILE A 181 12.07 17.31 0.57
C ILE A 181 13.14 18.24 -0.02
N GLY A 182 13.77 17.83 -1.13
CA GLY A 182 14.77 18.62 -1.84
C GLY A 182 14.77 18.39 -3.34
#